data_AF-A0A2W2BBZ6-F1
#
_entry.id   AF-A0A2W2BBZ6-F1
#
_cell.length_a   1.000
_cell.length_b   1.000
_cell.length_c   1.000
_cell.angle_alpha   90.00
_cell.angle_beta   90.00
_cell.angle_gamma   90.00
#
_symmetry.space_group_name_H-M   'P 1'
#
loop_
_entity.id
_entity.type
_entity.pdbx_description
1 polymer ?
#
loop_
_entity_poly.entity_id
_entity_poly.type
_entity_poly.pdbx_seq_one_letter_code
_entity_poly.pdbx_strand_id
1 'polypeptide(L)'
;MLETFTLPGADANGDLNYPNIVSAFPAVDWQDIDRLYIPAGQYRSIHLGGLPLRSAADPLVITNSGGQVRVGGENHPYVFALNGGRNWILTGRYNPVAQTGHTDYRGHADGAWADSQDTYGIVVDDEFSRQGGIGLSISNGASHFELDMIEVRRAEFAGLVMKTDNAGAATMRNVRVHDLYIHDTGSEGIYMGSTQPQPQHTFENVEIYNNRILRTGTEALQVGQAGDQVAVHHNVLGPAATRWRSAFSHWQDGNIQWGQRFGSAAFHDNVVIGTGDLFIEFFPTTVAGDPYSPSDTVTFEDNYFADTSYGGVFTHAGGTGVDVEFTGNTWRGFNFNYNEVYPNVTAPADMFSPADTTSITHRWTDNVIDGPPLQATSRPNVTDTNTTYATVPRVQFRDFMGSYLDADYRRLEWWTDRETLQDGQPVMVYEEGDVVVHGGTLYQALEDNQQVPPGSDASVWQALPQPSDDVRLTVTSPHAGIGVGDNVTGYLVPDPDPVTPSGQIAGIAGKCVTVENGNTANATPIELEPCVTGSAAQTWSLPGDGSIRALGKCLDVQWGLTANGTVIQLYDCIGSGSQQWVEQSDGSLKNPQSNRCLSTTGGSSANGTRLIIWDCLTRADQLWTLP
;
A
#
# COMPACT_ATOMS: atom_id res chain seq x y z
N MET A 1 -0.08 25.37 -19.43
CA MET A 1 -1.17 24.45 -19.79
C MET A 1 -0.59 23.07 -19.60
N LEU A 2 -1.34 22.16 -19.00
CA LEU A 2 -0.88 20.78 -18.86
C LEU A 2 -0.68 20.18 -20.25
N GLU A 3 0.42 19.48 -20.45
CA GLU A 3 0.66 18.66 -21.63
C GLU A 3 -0.01 17.30 -21.41
N THR A 4 -0.84 16.90 -22.37
CA THR A 4 -1.71 15.73 -22.18
C THR A 4 -1.72 14.86 -23.42
N PHE A 5 -1.90 13.57 -23.22
CA PHE A 5 -2.07 12.60 -24.29
C PHE A 5 -3.27 11.71 -24.00
N THR A 6 -4.15 11.50 -24.98
CA THR A 6 -5.32 10.63 -24.86
C THR A 6 -5.13 9.40 -25.74
N LEU A 7 -5.27 8.21 -25.15
CA LEU A 7 -5.20 6.95 -25.89
C LEU A 7 -6.36 6.83 -26.89
N PRO A 8 -6.19 6.10 -28.00
CA PRO A 8 -7.19 6.03 -29.08
C PRO A 8 -8.45 5.22 -28.73
N GLY A 9 -8.55 4.67 -27.52
CA GLY A 9 -9.65 3.79 -27.11
C GLY A 9 -9.42 2.33 -27.47
N ALA A 10 -10.45 1.50 -27.32
CA ALA A 10 -10.37 0.06 -27.56
C ALA A 10 -10.10 -0.27 -29.04
N ASP A 11 -9.35 -1.34 -29.27
CA ASP A 11 -9.15 -1.91 -30.60
C ASP A 11 -10.39 -2.70 -31.09
N ALA A 12 -10.27 -3.37 -32.23
CA ALA A 12 -11.38 -4.14 -32.80
C ALA A 12 -11.80 -5.36 -31.95
N ASN A 13 -10.97 -5.79 -31.00
CA ASN A 13 -11.27 -6.88 -30.07
C ASN A 13 -11.78 -6.37 -28.72
N GLY A 14 -11.92 -5.05 -28.55
CA GLY A 14 -12.31 -4.45 -27.27
C GLY A 14 -11.15 -4.27 -26.29
N ASP A 15 -9.91 -4.49 -26.70
CA ASP A 15 -8.73 -4.36 -25.82
C ASP A 15 -8.06 -2.99 -25.98
N LEU A 16 -7.42 -2.51 -24.91
CA LEU A 16 -6.45 -1.42 -24.99
C LEU A 16 -5.06 -1.99 -24.71
N ASN A 17 -4.36 -2.43 -25.76
CA ASN A 17 -3.13 -3.20 -25.61
C ASN A 17 -1.91 -2.49 -26.20
N TYR A 18 -1.05 -1.98 -25.33
CA TYR A 18 0.23 -1.37 -25.65
C TYR A 18 1.34 -1.98 -24.78
N PRO A 19 1.97 -3.10 -25.19
CA PRO A 19 3.04 -3.73 -24.43
C PRO A 19 4.26 -2.81 -24.22
N ASN A 20 4.43 -1.81 -25.09
CA ASN A 20 5.37 -0.71 -24.91
C ASN A 20 4.75 0.58 -25.48
N ILE A 21 4.18 1.39 -24.59
CA ILE A 21 3.45 2.62 -24.93
C ILE A 21 4.33 3.69 -25.57
N VAL A 22 5.59 3.80 -25.12
CA VAL A 22 6.56 4.77 -25.65
C VAL A 22 6.85 4.50 -27.13
N SER A 23 7.07 3.23 -27.49
CA SER A 23 7.31 2.83 -28.88
C SER A 23 6.05 2.89 -29.76
N ALA A 24 4.87 2.70 -29.17
CA ALA A 24 3.60 2.78 -29.88
C ALA A 24 3.26 4.23 -30.30
N PHE A 25 3.71 5.22 -29.52
CA PHE A 25 3.46 6.63 -29.77
C PHE A 25 4.76 7.45 -29.72
N PRO A 26 5.63 7.31 -30.76
CA PRO A 26 6.95 7.94 -30.78
C PRO A 26 6.92 9.48 -30.95
N ALA A 27 5.75 10.04 -31.24
CA ALA A 27 5.56 11.49 -31.38
C ALA A 27 5.18 12.18 -30.06
N VAL A 28 4.90 11.42 -29.00
CA VAL A 28 4.57 11.93 -27.67
C VAL A 28 5.86 12.08 -26.88
N ASP A 29 6.06 13.23 -26.24
CA ASP A 29 7.18 13.40 -25.32
C ASP A 29 6.84 12.81 -23.94
N TRP A 30 7.15 11.53 -23.77
CA TRP A 30 6.87 10.78 -22.55
C TRP A 30 7.66 11.25 -21.33
N GLN A 31 8.56 12.23 -21.48
CA GLN A 31 9.25 12.86 -20.37
C GLN A 31 8.57 14.15 -19.90
N ASP A 32 7.72 14.77 -20.74
CA ASP A 32 7.13 16.08 -20.48
C ASP A 32 5.58 16.04 -20.37
N ILE A 33 4.91 14.97 -20.82
CA ILE A 33 3.44 14.89 -20.66
C ILE A 33 3.05 14.80 -19.17
N ASP A 34 2.12 15.64 -18.73
CA ASP A 34 1.58 15.59 -17.37
C ASP A 34 0.55 14.46 -17.20
N ARG A 35 -0.28 14.24 -18.24
CA ARG A 35 -1.46 13.35 -18.18
C ARG A 35 -1.53 12.37 -19.33
N LEU A 36 -1.74 11.10 -19.00
CA LEU A 36 -2.15 10.05 -19.91
C LEU A 36 -3.62 9.69 -19.65
N TYR A 37 -4.49 10.03 -20.59
CA TYR A 37 -5.92 9.75 -20.49
C TYR A 37 -6.30 8.41 -21.12
N ILE A 38 -7.04 7.62 -20.35
CA ILE A 38 -7.81 6.47 -20.86
C ILE A 38 -9.24 6.98 -21.13
N PRO A 39 -9.74 6.93 -22.37
CA PRO A 39 -11.12 7.32 -22.67
C PRO A 39 -12.15 6.48 -21.90
N ALA A 40 -13.26 7.08 -21.53
CA ALA A 40 -14.39 6.35 -20.96
C ALA A 40 -14.90 5.27 -21.93
N GLY A 41 -15.30 4.13 -21.39
CA GLY A 41 -15.77 3.00 -22.18
C GLY A 41 -15.66 1.66 -21.45
N GLN A 42 -16.23 0.63 -22.08
CA GLN A 42 -16.03 -0.76 -21.70
C GLN A 42 -14.83 -1.31 -22.48
N TYR A 43 -13.90 -1.92 -21.75
CA TYR A 43 -12.73 -2.61 -22.27
C TYR A 43 -12.79 -4.07 -21.84
N ARG A 44 -12.38 -4.96 -22.74
CA ARG A 44 -12.17 -6.37 -22.38
C ARG A 44 -10.95 -6.50 -21.48
N SER A 45 -9.84 -5.89 -21.88
CA SER A 45 -8.63 -5.81 -21.09
C SER A 45 -7.88 -4.51 -21.38
N ILE A 46 -7.07 -4.07 -20.44
CA ILE A 46 -6.13 -2.96 -20.62
C ILE A 46 -4.72 -3.45 -20.27
N HIS A 47 -3.77 -3.30 -21.20
CA HIS A 47 -2.35 -3.56 -20.96
C HIS A 47 -1.52 -2.35 -21.38
N LEU A 48 -0.93 -1.68 -20.39
CA LEU A 48 -0.03 -0.54 -20.59
C LEU A 48 1.37 -0.91 -20.09
N GLY A 49 2.21 -1.37 -21.02
CA GLY A 49 3.59 -1.71 -20.72
C GLY A 49 4.60 -0.69 -21.22
N GLY A 50 5.85 -0.83 -20.76
CA GLY A 50 6.94 0.06 -21.13
C GLY A 50 6.69 1.51 -20.72
N LEU A 51 6.06 1.71 -19.55
CA LEU A 51 5.83 3.02 -18.98
C LEU A 51 7.17 3.78 -18.82
N PRO A 52 7.17 5.11 -18.96
CA PRO A 52 8.40 5.89 -18.94
C PRO A 52 9.08 5.84 -17.55
N LEU A 53 10.39 6.06 -17.56
CA LEU A 53 11.13 6.35 -16.36
C LEU A 53 11.09 7.87 -16.16
N ARG A 54 10.36 8.37 -15.16
CA ARG A 54 10.29 9.81 -14.86
C ARG A 54 11.04 10.18 -13.59
N SER A 55 11.10 11.47 -13.29
CA SER A 55 11.61 11.99 -12.01
C SER A 55 10.46 12.07 -11.00
N ALA A 56 10.78 12.11 -9.70
CA ALA A 56 9.76 12.26 -8.67
C ALA A 56 9.08 13.64 -8.69
N ALA A 57 9.73 14.66 -9.24
CA ALA A 57 9.20 16.01 -9.35
C ALA A 57 8.16 16.17 -10.48
N ASP A 58 8.05 15.17 -11.36
CA ASP A 58 7.20 15.22 -12.54
C ASP A 58 6.65 13.82 -12.85
N PRO A 59 5.77 13.28 -11.99
CA PRO A 59 5.18 11.97 -12.20
C PRO A 59 4.19 11.97 -13.37
N LEU A 60 4.04 10.84 -14.05
CA LEU A 60 3.00 10.66 -15.06
C LEU A 60 1.68 10.27 -14.38
N VAL A 61 0.64 11.10 -14.49
CA VAL A 61 -0.69 10.70 -13.98
C VAL A 61 -1.51 10.07 -15.10
N ILE A 62 -1.90 8.82 -14.88
CA ILE A 62 -2.74 7.99 -15.73
C ILE A 62 -4.15 8.01 -15.13
N THR A 63 -5.14 8.45 -15.89
CA THR A 63 -6.51 8.63 -15.37
C THR A 63 -7.56 8.47 -16.45
N ASN A 64 -8.81 8.24 -16.05
CA ASN A 64 -9.96 8.22 -16.95
C ASN A 64 -10.30 9.63 -17.47
N SER A 65 -10.87 9.69 -18.67
CA SER A 65 -11.36 10.94 -19.28
C SER A 65 -12.74 10.76 -19.90
N GLY A 66 -13.60 11.77 -19.79
CA GLY A 66 -14.92 11.78 -20.41
C GLY A 66 -15.96 10.85 -19.79
N GLY A 67 -15.69 10.24 -18.62
CA GLY A 67 -16.58 9.30 -17.95
C GLY A 67 -15.82 8.16 -17.28
N GLN A 68 -16.49 7.04 -17.04
CA GLN A 68 -15.93 5.86 -16.38
C GLN A 68 -15.19 4.95 -17.35
N VAL A 69 -14.05 4.41 -16.91
CA VAL A 69 -13.35 3.31 -17.55
C VAL A 69 -13.76 2.02 -16.85
N ARG A 70 -14.36 1.08 -17.59
CA ARG A 70 -14.71 -0.25 -17.10
C ARG A 70 -13.89 -1.29 -17.84
N VAL A 71 -13.28 -2.22 -17.12
CA VAL A 71 -12.39 -3.23 -17.70
C VAL A 71 -12.77 -4.61 -17.19
N GLY A 72 -12.95 -5.58 -18.09
CA GLY A 72 -13.19 -6.99 -17.76
C GLY A 72 -14.50 -7.54 -18.35
N GLY A 73 -14.92 -8.69 -17.82
CA GLY A 73 -16.12 -9.43 -18.27
C GLY A 73 -15.87 -10.44 -19.40
N GLU A 74 -14.61 -10.64 -19.84
CA GLU A 74 -14.29 -11.71 -20.78
C GLU A 74 -12.94 -12.36 -20.47
N ASN A 75 -12.88 -13.69 -20.61
CA ASN A 75 -11.79 -14.60 -20.24
C ASN A 75 -10.37 -14.10 -20.57
N HIS A 76 -9.78 -13.29 -19.69
CA HIS A 76 -8.44 -12.73 -19.80
C HIS A 76 -7.64 -12.93 -18.51
N PRO A 77 -6.35 -13.34 -18.57
CA PRO A 77 -5.58 -13.64 -17.37
C PRO A 77 -5.22 -12.40 -16.52
N TYR A 78 -5.08 -11.23 -17.14
CA TYR A 78 -4.76 -9.96 -16.48
C TYR A 78 -5.70 -8.87 -16.99
N VAL A 79 -6.74 -8.54 -16.24
CA VAL A 79 -7.81 -7.65 -16.73
C VAL A 79 -7.28 -6.24 -16.99
N PHE A 80 -6.56 -5.68 -16.01
CA PHE A 80 -5.81 -4.42 -16.17
C PHE A 80 -4.36 -4.64 -15.72
N ALA A 81 -3.41 -4.50 -16.66
CA ALA A 81 -1.98 -4.63 -16.41
C ALA A 81 -1.21 -3.35 -16.70
N LEU A 82 -0.35 -2.93 -15.76
CA LEU A 82 0.67 -1.90 -15.96
C LEU A 82 2.06 -2.49 -15.74
N ASN A 83 2.99 -2.23 -16.64
CA ASN A 83 4.32 -2.85 -16.60
C ASN A 83 5.46 -1.85 -16.73
N GLY A 84 6.42 -1.96 -15.79
CA GLY A 84 7.63 -1.16 -15.77
C GLY A 84 7.40 0.31 -15.47
N GLY A 85 8.40 1.13 -15.77
CA GLY A 85 8.38 2.56 -15.51
C GLY A 85 8.61 2.94 -14.05
N ARG A 86 8.75 4.25 -13.82
CA ARG A 86 8.79 4.81 -12.47
C ARG A 86 8.25 6.22 -12.41
N ASN A 87 7.77 6.62 -11.24
CA ASN A 87 7.13 7.91 -10.96
C ASN A 87 5.89 8.09 -11.83
N TRP A 88 4.88 7.26 -11.57
CA TRP A 88 3.57 7.35 -12.22
C TRP A 88 2.46 7.08 -11.21
N ILE A 89 1.30 7.64 -11.46
CA ILE A 89 0.10 7.51 -10.63
C ILE A 89 -1.01 6.95 -11.50
N LEU A 90 -1.72 5.92 -11.05
CA LEU A 90 -2.99 5.50 -11.64
C LEU A 90 -4.12 5.92 -10.70
N THR A 91 -4.98 6.83 -11.15
CA THR A 91 -6.07 7.34 -10.34
C THR A 91 -7.41 7.39 -11.07
N GLY A 92 -8.46 6.88 -10.40
CA GLY A 92 -9.85 7.09 -10.79
C GLY A 92 -10.50 8.32 -10.12
N ARG A 93 -9.73 9.10 -9.35
CA ARG A 93 -10.24 10.24 -8.58
C ARG A 93 -10.66 11.39 -9.48
N TYR A 94 -11.83 11.95 -9.22
CA TYR A 94 -12.24 13.21 -9.82
C TYR A 94 -11.53 14.40 -9.16
N ASN A 95 -10.75 15.15 -9.93
CA ASN A 95 -10.18 16.42 -9.51
C ASN A 95 -10.16 17.40 -10.70
N PRO A 96 -11.01 18.44 -10.70
CA PRO A 96 -11.09 19.37 -11.82
C PRO A 96 -9.85 20.28 -11.97
N VAL A 97 -9.05 20.46 -10.90
CA VAL A 97 -7.80 21.24 -10.95
C VAL A 97 -6.69 20.40 -11.57
N ALA A 98 -6.55 19.15 -11.12
CA ALA A 98 -5.57 18.20 -11.66
C ALA A 98 -5.99 17.59 -13.01
N GLN A 99 -7.21 17.91 -13.47
CA GLN A 99 -7.86 17.40 -14.68
C GLN A 99 -8.02 15.87 -14.70
N THR A 100 -8.32 15.26 -13.55
CA THR A 100 -8.51 13.81 -13.43
C THR A 100 -9.98 13.44 -13.25
N GLY A 101 -10.34 12.24 -13.68
CA GLY A 101 -11.64 11.64 -13.42
C GLY A 101 -12.85 12.36 -14.01
N HIS A 102 -14.03 12.07 -13.47
CA HIS A 102 -15.29 12.64 -13.92
C HIS A 102 -16.26 12.85 -12.75
N THR A 103 -17.04 13.94 -12.78
CA THR A 103 -17.88 14.35 -11.64
C THR A 103 -18.96 13.34 -11.24
N ASP A 104 -19.38 12.46 -12.15
CA ASP A 104 -20.38 11.42 -11.89
C ASP A 104 -19.78 10.15 -11.28
N TYR A 105 -18.44 10.03 -11.29
CA TYR A 105 -17.72 8.84 -10.87
C TYR A 105 -16.64 9.19 -9.84
N ARG A 106 -17.09 9.60 -8.64
CA ARG A 106 -16.21 10.10 -7.57
C ARG A 106 -15.81 9.05 -6.54
N GLY A 107 -16.37 7.84 -6.59
CA GLY A 107 -16.22 6.85 -5.53
C GLY A 107 -16.57 7.43 -4.17
N HIS A 108 -15.76 7.11 -3.16
CA HIS A 108 -15.89 7.65 -1.81
C HIS A 108 -15.06 8.94 -1.55
N ALA A 109 -14.47 9.58 -2.58
CA ALA A 109 -13.55 10.70 -2.38
C ALA A 109 -14.16 11.90 -1.62
N ASP A 110 -15.48 12.07 -1.67
CA ASP A 110 -16.21 13.12 -0.95
C ASP A 110 -16.79 12.64 0.39
N GLY A 111 -16.29 11.51 0.93
CA GLY A 111 -16.82 10.87 2.14
C GLY A 111 -18.11 10.08 1.91
N ALA A 112 -18.50 9.88 0.64
CA ALA A 112 -19.63 9.07 0.20
C ALA A 112 -19.25 7.58 0.20
N TRP A 113 -18.99 7.00 1.37
CA TRP A 113 -18.57 5.60 1.50
C TRP A 113 -19.70 4.61 1.21
N ALA A 114 -20.89 4.90 1.76
CA ALA A 114 -22.11 4.15 1.53
C ALA A 114 -22.49 4.15 0.04
N ASP A 115 -22.89 2.98 -0.48
CA ASP A 115 -23.40 2.77 -1.84
C ASP A 115 -22.47 3.27 -2.96
N SER A 116 -21.15 3.26 -2.73
CA SER A 116 -20.14 3.82 -3.66
C SER A 116 -19.61 2.84 -4.70
N GLN A 117 -19.96 1.56 -4.61
CA GLN A 117 -19.70 0.59 -5.66
C GLN A 117 -20.24 1.09 -7.02
N ASP A 118 -19.54 0.80 -8.11
CA ASP A 118 -19.80 1.29 -9.46
C ASP A 118 -19.69 2.80 -9.68
N THR A 119 -19.33 3.58 -8.66
CA THR A 119 -19.17 5.03 -8.76
C THR A 119 -17.71 5.48 -8.91
N TYR A 120 -16.75 4.58 -9.09
CA TYR A 120 -15.33 4.92 -9.24
C TYR A 120 -14.99 5.27 -10.70
N GLY A 121 -14.04 6.19 -10.93
CA GLY A 121 -13.63 6.58 -12.28
C GLY A 121 -13.02 5.43 -13.10
N ILE A 122 -12.40 4.47 -12.41
CA ILE A 122 -11.87 3.23 -12.98
C ILE A 122 -12.46 2.06 -12.18
N VAL A 123 -13.11 1.14 -12.89
CA VAL A 123 -13.67 -0.10 -12.34
C VAL A 123 -13.07 -1.29 -13.09
N VAL A 124 -12.45 -2.19 -12.36
CA VAL A 124 -11.93 -3.47 -12.87
C VAL A 124 -12.84 -4.57 -12.37
N ASP A 125 -13.49 -5.28 -13.28
CA ASP A 125 -14.56 -6.20 -12.96
C ASP A 125 -14.50 -7.42 -13.88
N ASP A 126 -13.90 -8.51 -13.39
CA ASP A 126 -13.67 -9.70 -14.21
C ASP A 126 -14.91 -10.60 -14.31
N GLU A 127 -15.93 -10.39 -13.49
CA GLU A 127 -17.13 -11.23 -13.42
C GLU A 127 -16.83 -12.74 -13.23
N PHE A 128 -15.71 -13.07 -12.60
CA PHE A 128 -15.15 -14.42 -12.50
C PHE A 128 -15.03 -15.11 -13.87
N SER A 129 -14.74 -14.35 -14.93
CA SER A 129 -14.73 -14.84 -16.31
C SER A 129 -13.70 -15.95 -16.55
N ARG A 130 -12.70 -16.06 -15.68
CA ARG A 130 -11.59 -16.99 -15.80
C ARG A 130 -11.07 -17.47 -14.45
N GLN A 131 -10.87 -18.78 -14.32
CA GLN A 131 -10.09 -19.34 -13.22
C GLN A 131 -8.66 -18.79 -13.20
N GLY A 132 -8.22 -18.27 -12.07
CA GLY A 132 -6.90 -17.67 -11.96
C GLY A 132 -6.82 -16.23 -12.50
N GLY A 133 -7.95 -15.60 -12.84
CA GLY A 133 -8.01 -14.24 -13.35
C GLY A 133 -7.53 -13.22 -12.33
N ILE A 134 -6.70 -12.27 -12.78
CA ILE A 134 -6.16 -11.18 -11.96
C ILE A 134 -6.83 -9.87 -12.37
N GLY A 135 -7.35 -9.12 -11.40
CA GLY A 135 -7.97 -7.82 -11.63
C GLY A 135 -6.95 -6.79 -12.12
N LEU A 136 -6.23 -6.17 -11.18
CA LEU A 136 -5.18 -5.20 -11.45
C LEU A 136 -3.80 -5.83 -11.23
N SER A 137 -2.86 -5.63 -12.14
CA SER A 137 -1.51 -6.19 -12.04
C SER A 137 -0.41 -5.18 -12.34
N ILE A 138 0.57 -5.11 -11.45
CA ILE A 138 1.76 -4.27 -11.58
C ILE A 138 3.01 -5.17 -11.58
N SER A 139 3.83 -5.06 -12.63
CA SER A 139 4.98 -5.96 -12.80
C SER A 139 6.14 -5.35 -13.59
N ASN A 140 7.11 -6.20 -13.95
CA ASN A 140 8.26 -5.88 -14.80
C ASN A 140 9.11 -4.72 -14.29
N GLY A 141 9.41 -4.73 -12.99
CA GLY A 141 10.31 -3.75 -12.37
C GLY A 141 9.72 -2.36 -12.19
N ALA A 142 8.40 -2.21 -12.26
CA ALA A 142 7.72 -0.99 -11.84
C ALA A 142 8.10 -0.61 -10.41
N SER A 143 8.25 0.68 -10.16
CA SER A 143 8.68 1.25 -8.87
C SER A 143 8.25 2.71 -8.81
N HIS A 144 8.14 3.31 -7.64
CA HIS A 144 7.73 4.71 -7.45
C HIS A 144 6.36 4.97 -8.08
N PHE A 145 5.33 4.32 -7.57
CA PHE A 145 4.00 4.47 -8.12
C PHE A 145 2.91 4.54 -7.06
N GLU A 146 1.79 5.12 -7.45
CA GLU A 146 0.62 5.29 -6.61
C GLU A 146 -0.62 4.72 -7.32
N LEU A 147 -1.44 3.99 -6.57
CA LEU A 147 -2.76 3.51 -6.98
C LEU A 147 -3.81 4.14 -6.06
N ASP A 148 -4.75 4.86 -6.67
CA ASP A 148 -5.71 5.71 -5.95
C ASP A 148 -7.12 5.62 -6.55
N MET A 149 -8.14 5.48 -5.70
CA MET A 149 -9.57 5.57 -6.11
C MET A 149 -9.93 4.65 -7.28
N ILE A 150 -9.61 3.37 -7.17
CA ILE A 150 -9.98 2.32 -8.13
C ILE A 150 -10.84 1.27 -7.43
N GLU A 151 -11.89 0.83 -8.10
CA GLU A 151 -12.68 -0.35 -7.69
C GLU A 151 -12.16 -1.57 -8.44
N VAL A 152 -11.92 -2.65 -7.71
CA VAL A 152 -11.55 -3.95 -8.29
C VAL A 152 -12.44 -5.02 -7.69
N ARG A 153 -13.14 -5.78 -8.52
CA ARG A 153 -14.05 -6.82 -8.04
C ARG A 153 -14.13 -8.03 -8.93
N ARG A 154 -14.64 -9.11 -8.33
CA ARG A 154 -14.98 -10.35 -9.04
C ARG A 154 -13.81 -10.96 -9.83
N ALA A 155 -12.59 -10.73 -9.37
CA ALA A 155 -11.38 -11.38 -9.88
C ALA A 155 -11.21 -12.73 -9.17
N GLU A 156 -11.00 -13.81 -9.93
CA GLU A 156 -11.03 -15.17 -9.35
C GLU A 156 -9.77 -15.56 -8.58
N PHE A 157 -8.60 -15.03 -8.95
CA PHE A 157 -7.40 -15.14 -8.13
C PHE A 157 -7.30 -13.95 -7.20
N ALA A 158 -6.60 -12.89 -7.61
CA ALA A 158 -6.37 -11.74 -6.76
C ALA A 158 -6.96 -10.46 -7.35
N GLY A 159 -7.45 -9.58 -6.48
CA GLY A 159 -7.88 -8.24 -6.84
C GLY A 159 -6.70 -7.42 -7.38
N LEU A 160 -5.65 -7.25 -6.59
CA LEU A 160 -4.41 -6.59 -6.99
C LEU A 160 -3.22 -7.55 -6.87
N VAL A 161 -2.42 -7.66 -7.92
CA VAL A 161 -1.13 -8.35 -7.91
C VAL A 161 -0.01 -7.34 -8.13
N MET A 162 0.97 -7.31 -7.24
CA MET A 162 2.21 -6.54 -7.42
C MET A 162 3.39 -7.48 -7.31
N LYS A 163 4.06 -7.78 -8.43
CA LYS A 163 5.25 -8.63 -8.41
C LYS A 163 6.11 -8.56 -9.67
N THR A 164 7.40 -8.80 -9.51
CA THR A 164 8.32 -9.18 -10.61
C THR A 164 8.86 -10.59 -10.35
N ASP A 165 8.33 -11.56 -11.10
CA ASP A 165 8.66 -12.97 -10.91
C ASP A 165 10.14 -13.27 -11.24
N ASN A 166 10.78 -14.11 -10.42
CA ASN A 166 12.11 -14.69 -10.66
C ASN A 166 13.25 -13.67 -10.84
N ALA A 167 13.12 -12.47 -10.24
CA ALA A 167 14.06 -11.36 -10.41
C ALA A 167 14.64 -10.89 -9.06
N GLY A 168 15.50 -11.71 -8.44
CA GLY A 168 16.02 -11.43 -7.08
C GLY A 168 16.89 -10.19 -6.89
N ALA A 169 17.35 -9.56 -7.98
CA ALA A 169 18.06 -8.28 -7.93
C ALA A 169 17.13 -7.07 -8.09
N ALA A 170 15.85 -7.29 -8.41
CA ALA A 170 14.89 -6.22 -8.55
C ALA A 170 14.31 -5.83 -7.18
N THR A 171 13.95 -4.56 -7.05
CA THR A 171 13.18 -4.05 -5.91
C THR A 171 12.08 -3.15 -6.42
N MET A 172 10.84 -3.41 -5.99
CA MET A 172 9.72 -2.50 -6.14
C MET A 172 9.74 -1.56 -4.93
N ARG A 173 10.02 -0.27 -5.15
CA ARG A 173 10.24 0.71 -4.07
C ARG A 173 9.26 1.87 -4.16
N ASN A 174 9.02 2.57 -3.05
CA ASN A 174 8.27 3.83 -3.02
C ASN A 174 6.85 3.65 -3.61
N VAL A 175 6.10 2.70 -3.07
CA VAL A 175 4.76 2.35 -3.57
C VAL A 175 3.70 2.85 -2.61
N ARG A 176 2.63 3.45 -3.14
CA ARG A 176 1.44 3.80 -2.36
C ARG A 176 0.20 3.13 -2.96
N VAL A 177 -0.58 2.48 -2.11
CA VAL A 177 -1.82 1.82 -2.48
C VAL A 177 -2.89 2.28 -1.50
N HIS A 178 -3.77 3.17 -1.93
CA HIS A 178 -4.76 3.74 -1.03
C HIS A 178 -6.09 4.06 -1.68
N ASP A 179 -7.10 4.19 -0.82
CA ASP A 179 -8.48 4.51 -1.22
C ASP A 179 -8.99 3.54 -2.30
N LEU A 180 -8.49 2.29 -2.30
CA LEU A 180 -9.02 1.23 -3.15
C LEU A 180 -10.24 0.60 -2.51
N TYR A 181 -11.13 0.14 -3.38
CA TYR A 181 -12.23 -0.75 -3.00
C TYR A 181 -12.09 -2.05 -3.75
N ILE A 182 -11.47 -3.03 -3.07
CA ILE A 182 -11.25 -4.36 -3.60
C ILE A 182 -12.27 -5.28 -2.93
N HIS A 183 -13.11 -5.96 -3.71
CA HIS A 183 -14.13 -6.80 -3.10
C HIS A 183 -14.57 -7.99 -3.93
N ASP A 184 -15.12 -9.00 -3.26
CA ASP A 184 -15.66 -10.20 -3.90
C ASP A 184 -14.61 -10.89 -4.78
N THR A 185 -13.41 -11.12 -4.26
CA THR A 185 -12.35 -11.86 -4.97
C THR A 185 -12.43 -13.35 -4.67
N GLY A 186 -12.06 -14.19 -5.63
CA GLY A 186 -12.10 -15.64 -5.47
C GLY A 186 -10.98 -16.20 -4.59
N SER A 187 -9.88 -15.47 -4.45
CA SER A 187 -8.77 -15.78 -3.56
C SER A 187 -8.35 -14.51 -2.82
N GLU A 188 -7.18 -13.95 -3.08
CA GLU A 188 -6.63 -12.83 -2.30
C GLU A 188 -7.25 -11.48 -2.67
N GLY A 189 -7.29 -10.55 -1.72
CA GLY A 189 -7.55 -9.14 -2.01
C GLY A 189 -6.35 -8.50 -2.70
N ILE A 190 -5.23 -8.40 -1.96
CA ILE A 190 -3.93 -7.96 -2.47
C ILE A 190 -2.93 -9.11 -2.36
N TYR A 191 -2.25 -9.40 -3.48
CA TYR A 191 -1.14 -10.33 -3.58
C TYR A 191 0.14 -9.55 -3.92
N MET A 192 0.92 -9.22 -2.90
CA MET A 192 2.20 -8.52 -3.03
C MET A 192 3.34 -9.52 -2.92
N GLY A 193 4.18 -9.61 -3.95
CA GLY A 193 5.36 -10.46 -3.93
C GLY A 193 5.09 -11.94 -4.19
N SER A 194 5.93 -12.81 -3.64
CA SER A 194 5.82 -14.26 -3.83
C SER A 194 6.45 -15.00 -2.65
N THR A 195 5.83 -16.10 -2.23
CA THR A 195 6.38 -17.06 -1.25
C THR A 195 7.12 -18.24 -1.93
N GLN A 196 7.22 -18.22 -3.26
CA GLN A 196 7.92 -19.25 -4.03
C GLN A 196 9.44 -19.23 -3.80
N PRO A 197 10.16 -20.32 -4.17
CA PRO A 197 11.61 -20.38 -4.04
C PRO A 197 12.34 -19.20 -4.70
N GLN A 198 13.47 -18.80 -4.10
CA GLN A 198 14.35 -17.75 -4.62
C GLN A 198 14.87 -18.07 -6.04
N PRO A 199 15.17 -17.06 -6.88
CA PRO A 199 15.30 -15.64 -6.55
C PRO A 199 14.00 -14.84 -6.71
N GLN A 200 13.60 -14.07 -5.70
CA GLN A 200 12.42 -13.20 -5.75
C GLN A 200 12.79 -11.73 -5.47
N HIS A 201 12.12 -10.81 -6.16
CA HIS A 201 12.30 -9.36 -5.96
C HIS A 201 11.85 -8.94 -4.55
N THR A 202 12.29 -7.77 -4.10
CA THR A 202 11.99 -7.23 -2.78
C THR A 202 11.06 -6.02 -2.85
N PHE A 203 10.48 -5.64 -1.70
CA PHE A 203 9.68 -4.43 -1.54
C PHE A 203 10.28 -3.54 -0.47
N GLU A 204 10.44 -2.24 -0.74
CA GLU A 204 10.94 -1.29 0.25
C GLU A 204 10.22 0.05 0.15
N ASN A 205 9.94 0.70 1.27
CA ASN A 205 9.14 1.93 1.33
C ASN A 205 7.78 1.78 0.62
N VAL A 206 6.91 0.93 1.18
CA VAL A 206 5.58 0.63 0.63
C VAL A 206 4.53 1.02 1.67
N GLU A 207 3.53 1.79 1.27
CA GLU A 207 2.39 2.17 2.12
C GLU A 207 1.09 1.62 1.52
N ILE A 208 0.34 0.84 2.31
CA ILE A 208 -0.99 0.32 1.95
C ILE A 208 -1.99 0.84 2.99
N TYR A 209 -2.86 1.79 2.62
CA TYR A 209 -3.71 2.47 3.60
C TYR A 209 -5.06 2.93 3.09
N ASN A 210 -6.02 3.14 4.00
CA ASN A 210 -7.38 3.59 3.67
C ASN A 210 -8.14 2.71 2.66
N ASN A 211 -7.75 1.44 2.51
CA ASN A 211 -8.40 0.53 1.58
C ASN A 211 -9.57 -0.20 2.26
N ARG A 212 -10.61 -0.46 1.46
CA ARG A 212 -11.66 -1.43 1.78
C ARG A 212 -11.40 -2.71 1.00
N ILE A 213 -10.98 -3.76 1.68
CA ILE A 213 -10.70 -5.07 1.08
C ILE A 213 -11.67 -6.08 1.67
N LEU A 214 -12.78 -6.35 0.98
CA LEU A 214 -13.95 -7.01 1.56
C LEU A 214 -14.30 -8.31 0.82
N ARG A 215 -14.78 -9.32 1.54
CA ARG A 215 -15.32 -10.56 0.95
C ARG A 215 -14.32 -11.30 0.05
N THR A 216 -13.08 -11.39 0.50
CA THR A 216 -12.03 -12.13 -0.20
C THR A 216 -12.18 -13.63 0.08
N GLY A 217 -11.97 -14.45 -0.94
CA GLY A 217 -12.09 -15.91 -0.83
C GLY A 217 -11.05 -16.50 0.13
N THR A 218 -9.82 -15.98 0.07
CA THR A 218 -8.72 -16.31 0.99
C THR A 218 -8.24 -15.00 1.67
N GLU A 219 -6.94 -14.73 1.70
CA GLU A 219 -6.33 -13.61 2.41
C GLU A 219 -6.90 -12.26 1.93
N ALA A 220 -7.18 -11.35 2.87
CA ALA A 220 -7.36 -9.95 2.49
C ALA A 220 -6.04 -9.38 1.93
N LEU A 221 -4.93 -9.80 2.55
CA LEU A 221 -3.61 -9.31 2.21
C LEU A 221 -2.56 -10.41 2.34
N GLN A 222 -1.89 -10.70 1.23
CA GLN A 222 -0.63 -11.40 1.21
C GLN A 222 0.51 -10.43 0.91
N VAL A 223 1.53 -10.45 1.77
CA VAL A 223 2.81 -9.77 1.58
C VAL A 223 3.92 -10.81 1.55
N GLY A 224 4.63 -10.93 0.44
CA GLY A 224 5.80 -11.78 0.28
C GLY A 224 7.03 -10.96 -0.05
N GLN A 225 8.17 -11.30 0.56
CA GLN A 225 9.46 -10.63 0.34
C GLN A 225 9.49 -9.15 0.80
N ALA A 226 8.79 -8.82 1.89
CA ALA A 226 8.87 -7.49 2.50
C ALA A 226 10.32 -7.20 2.94
N GLY A 227 10.83 -6.07 2.47
CA GLY A 227 12.07 -5.46 2.93
C GLY A 227 11.78 -4.36 3.97
N ASP A 228 12.60 -3.32 3.94
CA ASP A 228 12.53 -2.21 4.88
C ASP A 228 11.43 -1.19 4.55
N GLN A 229 10.84 -0.58 5.57
CA GLN A 229 9.83 0.47 5.49
C GLN A 229 8.54 0.04 4.76
N VAL A 230 8.07 -1.18 5.01
CA VAL A 230 6.73 -1.60 4.57
C VAL A 230 5.72 -1.26 5.67
N ALA A 231 4.69 -0.47 5.35
CA ALA A 231 3.66 -0.03 6.26
C ALA A 231 2.25 -0.36 5.72
N VAL A 232 1.41 -0.98 6.55
CA VAL A 232 0.01 -1.29 6.24
C VAL A 232 -0.86 -0.71 7.35
N HIS A 233 -1.69 0.29 7.06
CA HIS A 233 -2.43 0.96 8.12
C HIS A 233 -3.78 1.56 7.72
N HIS A 234 -4.67 1.74 8.70
CA HIS A 234 -5.97 2.39 8.47
C HIS A 234 -6.81 1.70 7.38
N ASN A 235 -6.69 0.37 7.23
CA ASN A 235 -7.49 -0.41 6.31
C ASN A 235 -8.61 -1.16 7.04
N VAL A 236 -9.66 -1.50 6.29
CA VAL A 236 -10.58 -2.58 6.68
C VAL A 236 -10.31 -3.78 5.79
N LEU A 237 -9.83 -4.86 6.42
CA LEU A 237 -9.36 -6.10 5.81
C LEU A 237 -10.31 -7.23 6.20
N GLY A 238 -11.33 -7.44 5.39
CA GLY A 238 -12.30 -8.52 5.48
C GLY A 238 -13.76 -8.07 5.61
N PRO A 239 -14.71 -9.01 5.74
CA PRO A 239 -14.51 -10.43 6.02
C PRO A 239 -13.68 -11.13 4.93
N ALA A 240 -12.55 -11.70 5.34
CA ALA A 240 -11.64 -12.47 4.48
C ALA A 240 -11.78 -13.96 4.78
N ALA A 241 -11.16 -14.81 3.97
CA ALA A 241 -11.25 -16.27 4.06
C ALA A 241 -12.68 -16.81 3.90
N THR A 242 -13.49 -16.14 3.09
CA THR A 242 -14.91 -16.47 2.93
C THR A 242 -15.16 -17.76 2.14
N ARG A 243 -14.12 -18.32 1.49
CA ARG A 243 -14.14 -19.65 0.83
C ARG A 243 -13.49 -20.76 1.67
N TRP A 244 -13.32 -20.58 2.99
CA TRP A 244 -12.69 -21.56 3.89
C TRP A 244 -13.24 -23.00 3.79
N ARG A 245 -14.52 -23.19 3.43
CA ARG A 245 -15.13 -24.52 3.19
C ARG A 245 -14.60 -25.24 1.95
N SER A 246 -14.05 -24.51 0.99
CA SER A 246 -13.55 -25.01 -0.30
C SER A 246 -12.32 -24.21 -0.76
N ALA A 247 -11.39 -23.96 0.16
CA ALA A 247 -10.11 -23.36 -0.18
C ALA A 247 -9.39 -24.16 -1.26
N PHE A 248 -8.66 -23.48 -2.16
CA PHE A 248 -7.98 -24.14 -3.29
C PHE A 248 -6.88 -25.12 -2.83
N SER A 249 -6.41 -24.98 -1.60
CA SER A 249 -5.54 -25.93 -0.90
C SER A 249 -5.88 -25.91 0.59
N HIS A 250 -5.58 -27.00 1.28
CA HIS A 250 -5.67 -27.07 2.74
C HIS A 250 -4.80 -25.96 3.37
N TRP A 251 -5.35 -25.24 4.36
CA TRP A 251 -4.69 -24.14 5.08
C TRP A 251 -4.35 -22.91 4.22
N GLN A 252 -5.03 -22.72 3.09
CA GLN A 252 -4.89 -21.52 2.26
C GLN A 252 -6.20 -20.73 2.27
N ASP A 253 -6.57 -20.34 3.49
CA ASP A 253 -7.81 -19.69 3.86
C ASP A 253 -7.59 -18.85 5.12
N GLY A 254 -6.43 -18.18 5.21
CA GLY A 254 -6.12 -17.22 6.25
C GLY A 254 -6.63 -15.82 5.92
N ASN A 255 -6.39 -14.86 6.82
CA ASN A 255 -6.68 -13.45 6.55
C ASN A 255 -5.43 -12.71 6.06
N ILE A 256 -4.34 -12.77 6.83
CA ILE A 256 -3.09 -12.09 6.51
C ILE A 256 -1.98 -13.12 6.37
N GLN A 257 -1.27 -13.07 5.25
CA GLN A 257 -0.01 -13.79 5.07
C GLN A 257 1.14 -12.78 5.02
N TRP A 258 2.14 -12.95 5.89
CA TRP A 258 3.25 -12.01 6.04
C TRP A 258 4.62 -12.67 5.92
N GLY A 259 5.29 -12.42 4.80
CA GLY A 259 6.64 -12.87 4.49
C GLY A 259 7.67 -11.75 4.64
N GLN A 260 8.20 -11.58 5.84
CA GLN A 260 9.31 -10.66 6.09
C GLN A 260 10.63 -11.27 5.60
N ARG A 261 11.37 -10.49 4.82
CA ARG A 261 12.71 -10.85 4.34
C ARG A 261 13.81 -10.16 5.13
N PHE A 262 13.79 -8.84 5.23
CA PHE A 262 14.77 -8.04 6.01
C PHE A 262 14.21 -6.65 6.34
N GLY A 263 14.89 -5.85 7.17
CA GLY A 263 14.44 -4.49 7.49
C GLY A 263 13.22 -4.46 8.40
N SER A 264 12.75 -3.26 8.70
CA SER A 264 11.62 -3.04 9.60
C SER A 264 10.32 -2.77 8.85
N ALA A 265 9.21 -3.21 9.42
CA ALA A 265 7.88 -3.02 8.86
C ALA A 265 6.83 -2.79 9.95
N ALA A 266 5.71 -2.16 9.58
CA ALA A 266 4.63 -1.82 10.49
C ALA A 266 3.27 -2.22 9.93
N PHE A 267 2.42 -2.78 10.77
CA PHE A 267 1.03 -3.11 10.47
C PHE A 267 0.19 -2.53 11.61
N HIS A 268 -0.49 -1.40 11.40
CA HIS A 268 -1.10 -0.67 12.51
C HIS A 268 -2.42 0.03 12.20
N ASP A 269 -3.25 0.25 13.21
CA ASP A 269 -4.55 0.91 13.07
C ASP A 269 -5.47 0.24 12.02
N ASN A 270 -5.37 -1.08 11.82
CA ASN A 270 -6.26 -1.80 10.90
C ASN A 270 -7.42 -2.48 11.63
N VAL A 271 -8.52 -2.67 10.93
CA VAL A 271 -9.61 -3.58 11.31
C VAL A 271 -9.50 -4.83 10.45
N VAL A 272 -9.32 -5.99 11.07
CA VAL A 272 -9.12 -7.28 10.41
C VAL A 272 -10.24 -8.24 10.85
N ILE A 273 -11.00 -8.76 9.89
CA ILE A 273 -12.13 -9.68 10.12
C ILE A 273 -11.92 -10.92 9.26
N GLY A 274 -11.73 -12.12 9.83
CA GLY A 274 -11.25 -13.28 9.07
C GLY A 274 -11.96 -14.59 9.34
N THR A 275 -12.89 -15.01 8.46
CA THR A 275 -13.85 -16.09 8.70
C THR A 275 -13.29 -17.52 8.68
N GLY A 276 -12.03 -17.73 8.30
CA GLY A 276 -11.43 -19.04 8.05
C GLY A 276 -10.38 -19.45 9.09
N ASP A 277 -9.18 -19.79 8.61
CA ASP A 277 -8.10 -20.41 9.38
C ASP A 277 -7.45 -19.47 10.41
N LEU A 278 -6.45 -18.67 10.00
CA LEU A 278 -5.67 -17.81 10.88
C LEU A 278 -5.92 -16.33 10.63
N PHE A 279 -5.80 -15.50 11.67
CA PHE A 279 -5.68 -14.06 11.46
C PHE A 279 -4.37 -13.72 10.76
N ILE A 280 -3.26 -14.28 11.22
CA ILE A 280 -1.94 -14.00 10.65
C ILE A 280 -1.10 -15.27 10.54
N GLU A 281 -0.58 -15.49 9.34
CA GLU A 281 0.41 -16.52 9.05
C GLU A 281 1.74 -15.88 8.64
N PHE A 282 2.79 -16.08 9.45
CA PHE A 282 4.11 -15.50 9.20
C PHE A 282 5.05 -16.49 8.53
N PHE A 283 5.72 -16.02 7.47
CA PHE A 283 6.70 -16.76 6.68
C PHE A 283 8.09 -16.11 6.78
N PRO A 284 8.91 -16.53 7.75
CA PRO A 284 10.31 -16.12 7.84
C PRO A 284 11.07 -16.47 6.55
N THR A 285 11.59 -15.46 5.84
CA THR A 285 12.37 -15.69 4.61
C THR A 285 13.78 -15.13 4.73
N THR A 286 14.80 -16.00 4.72
CA THR A 286 16.20 -15.57 4.79
C THR A 286 16.89 -15.80 3.46
N VAL A 287 17.47 -14.76 2.87
CA VAL A 287 18.25 -14.86 1.63
C VAL A 287 19.67 -14.35 1.87
N ALA A 288 20.64 -15.13 1.41
CA ALA A 288 22.06 -14.81 1.60
C ALA A 288 22.43 -13.52 0.88
N GLY A 289 23.00 -12.56 1.62
CA GLY A 289 23.45 -11.27 1.10
C GLY A 289 22.48 -10.12 1.29
N ASP A 290 21.28 -10.36 1.82
CA ASP A 290 20.37 -9.27 2.19
C ASP A 290 20.94 -8.43 3.35
N PRO A 291 20.61 -7.14 3.42
CA PRO A 291 21.01 -6.28 4.51
C PRO A 291 20.17 -6.59 5.76
N TYR A 292 20.81 -6.94 6.87
CA TYR A 292 20.12 -7.18 8.15
C TYR A 292 20.71 -6.29 9.24
N SER A 293 19.83 -5.71 10.07
CA SER A 293 20.20 -5.08 11.33
C SER A 293 19.66 -5.90 12.51
N PRO A 294 20.40 -6.03 13.63
CA PRO A 294 19.87 -6.59 14.88
C PRO A 294 18.67 -5.82 15.47
N SER A 295 18.36 -4.64 14.93
CA SER A 295 17.21 -3.82 15.30
C SER A 295 16.02 -3.97 14.35
N ASP A 296 16.12 -4.80 13.31
CA ASP A 296 15.03 -5.00 12.35
C ASP A 296 13.84 -5.62 13.08
N THR A 297 12.66 -5.06 12.89
CA THR A 297 11.44 -5.50 13.58
C THR A 297 10.21 -5.35 12.69
N VAL A 298 9.32 -6.35 12.74
CA VAL A 298 7.96 -6.20 12.24
C VAL A 298 7.02 -5.95 13.41
N THR A 299 6.37 -4.79 13.41
CA THR A 299 5.46 -4.39 14.48
C THR A 299 4.01 -4.46 14.02
N PHE A 300 3.17 -5.15 14.80
CA PHE A 300 1.73 -5.14 14.70
C PHE A 300 1.20 -4.31 15.86
N GLU A 301 0.65 -3.13 15.59
CA GLU A 301 0.31 -2.14 16.62
C GLU A 301 -1.13 -1.64 16.52
N ASP A 302 -1.84 -1.59 17.65
CA ASP A 302 -3.17 -0.95 17.75
C ASP A 302 -4.21 -1.42 16.71
N ASN A 303 -4.10 -2.69 16.27
CA ASN A 303 -5.08 -3.29 15.37
C ASN A 303 -6.23 -3.94 16.14
N TYR A 304 -7.35 -4.11 15.45
CA TYR A 304 -8.47 -4.92 15.91
C TYR A 304 -8.62 -6.16 15.02
N PHE A 305 -8.42 -7.34 15.61
CA PHE A 305 -8.60 -8.65 14.98
C PHE A 305 -9.86 -9.31 15.52
N ALA A 306 -10.74 -9.74 14.62
CA ALA A 306 -11.96 -10.43 15.01
C ALA A 306 -12.32 -11.58 14.09
N ASP A 307 -13.01 -12.53 14.72
CA ASP A 307 -13.94 -13.45 14.07
C ASP A 307 -13.25 -14.45 13.15
N THR A 308 -12.70 -15.54 13.72
CA THR A 308 -12.02 -16.68 13.06
C THR A 308 -12.67 -18.03 13.38
N SER A 309 -12.54 -18.98 12.44
CA SER A 309 -13.04 -20.35 12.51
C SER A 309 -12.00 -21.35 13.05
N TYR A 310 -10.74 -20.94 13.21
CA TYR A 310 -9.68 -21.79 13.76
C TYR A 310 -8.79 -21.09 14.80
N GLY A 311 -7.82 -20.26 14.38
CA GLY A 311 -6.73 -19.80 15.25
C GLY A 311 -6.32 -18.34 15.04
N GLY A 312 -5.43 -17.86 15.90
CA GLY A 312 -4.95 -16.47 15.86
C GLY A 312 -3.75 -16.29 14.95
N VAL A 313 -2.57 -16.62 15.47
CA VAL A 313 -1.29 -16.36 14.80
C VAL A 313 -0.44 -17.62 14.76
N PHE A 314 0.09 -17.94 13.58
CA PHE A 314 1.10 -18.97 13.38
C PHE A 314 2.38 -18.37 12.81
N THR A 315 3.54 -18.83 13.30
CA THR A 315 4.83 -18.48 12.70
C THR A 315 5.54 -19.73 12.25
N HIS A 316 5.86 -19.79 10.96
CA HIS A 316 6.57 -20.91 10.35
C HIS A 316 8.00 -21.08 10.88
N ALA A 317 8.55 -22.27 10.64
CA ALA A 317 9.92 -22.60 11.00
C ALA A 317 10.94 -21.72 10.25
N GLY A 318 12.08 -21.44 10.88
CA GLY A 318 13.16 -20.64 10.30
C GLY A 318 13.55 -19.43 11.15
N GLY A 319 14.35 -18.53 10.57
CA GLY A 319 14.80 -17.33 11.26
C GLY A 319 15.41 -16.31 10.31
N THR A 320 14.82 -15.11 10.29
CA THR A 320 15.22 -13.96 9.46
C THR A 320 16.23 -13.05 10.17
N GLY A 321 16.36 -13.14 11.49
CA GLY A 321 17.04 -12.11 12.28
C GLY A 321 16.20 -10.85 12.48
N VAL A 322 14.94 -10.85 12.03
CA VAL A 322 13.94 -9.80 12.27
C VAL A 322 13.04 -10.26 13.40
N ASP A 323 12.94 -9.46 14.46
CA ASP A 323 12.03 -9.73 15.57
C ASP A 323 10.58 -9.36 15.19
N VAL A 324 9.59 -9.95 15.87
CA VAL A 324 8.17 -9.64 15.66
C VAL A 324 7.55 -9.14 16.96
N GLU A 325 6.87 -8.01 16.88
CA GLU A 325 6.25 -7.35 18.03
C GLU A 325 4.75 -7.17 17.81
N PHE A 326 3.96 -7.54 18.81
CA PHE A 326 2.52 -7.30 18.88
C PHE A 326 2.25 -6.38 20.06
N THR A 327 1.86 -5.15 19.78
CA THR A 327 1.67 -4.10 20.80
C THR A 327 0.26 -3.52 20.73
N GLY A 328 -0.43 -3.44 21.86
CA GLY A 328 -1.73 -2.72 21.93
C GLY A 328 -2.89 -3.33 21.12
N ASN A 329 -2.69 -4.49 20.48
CA ASN A 329 -3.73 -5.08 19.63
C ASN A 329 -4.88 -5.65 20.46
N THR A 330 -6.07 -5.62 19.86
CA THR A 330 -7.28 -6.25 20.38
C THR A 330 -7.62 -7.48 19.56
N TRP A 331 -7.91 -8.60 20.23
CA TRP A 331 -8.19 -9.89 19.60
C TRP A 331 -9.48 -10.48 20.12
N ARG A 332 -10.36 -10.98 19.25
CA ARG A 332 -11.59 -11.66 19.67
C ARG A 332 -12.17 -12.61 18.62
N GLY A 333 -13.25 -13.28 19.00
CA GLY A 333 -14.08 -14.03 18.05
C GLY A 333 -13.47 -15.35 17.60
N PHE A 334 -12.75 -16.03 18.50
CA PHE A 334 -12.22 -17.38 18.27
C PHE A 334 -13.33 -18.41 18.42
N ASN A 335 -13.93 -18.82 17.31
CA ASN A 335 -15.06 -19.74 17.30
C ASN A 335 -14.74 -20.95 16.43
N PHE A 336 -14.20 -22.00 17.04
CA PHE A 336 -13.79 -23.18 16.30
C PHE A 336 -14.98 -23.93 15.68
N ASN A 337 -15.04 -23.92 14.36
CA ASN A 337 -15.93 -24.72 13.52
C ASN A 337 -15.19 -25.31 12.30
N TYR A 338 -13.85 -25.24 12.28
CA TYR A 338 -13.03 -25.80 11.21
C TYR A 338 -13.19 -27.33 11.05
N ASN A 339 -13.65 -28.03 12.10
CA ASN A 339 -13.99 -29.45 12.05
C ASN A 339 -15.23 -29.77 11.20
N GLU A 340 -16.04 -28.77 10.83
CA GLU A 340 -17.11 -28.93 9.83
C GLU A 340 -16.54 -29.31 8.47
N VAL A 341 -15.35 -28.81 8.14
CA VAL A 341 -14.67 -29.07 6.87
C VAL A 341 -13.66 -30.19 7.03
N TYR A 342 -12.94 -30.23 8.16
CA TYR A 342 -11.87 -31.18 8.42
C TYR A 342 -12.12 -31.96 9.72
N PRO A 343 -12.85 -33.10 9.69
CA PRO A 343 -13.37 -33.77 10.89
C PRO A 343 -12.34 -34.21 11.95
N ASN A 344 -11.06 -34.28 11.58
CA ASN A 344 -9.97 -34.70 12.46
C ASN A 344 -9.21 -33.54 13.12
N VAL A 345 -9.50 -32.29 12.75
CA VAL A 345 -8.87 -31.12 13.38
C VAL A 345 -9.52 -30.84 14.73
N THR A 346 -8.74 -30.28 15.65
CA THR A 346 -9.20 -29.90 16.99
C THR A 346 -9.00 -28.41 17.19
N ALA A 347 -9.81 -27.80 18.04
CA ALA A 347 -9.65 -26.40 18.41
C ALA A 347 -8.22 -26.12 18.90
N PRO A 348 -7.57 -25.04 18.42
CA PRO A 348 -6.28 -24.62 18.94
C PRO A 348 -6.37 -24.36 20.45
N ALA A 349 -5.38 -24.88 21.20
CA ALA A 349 -5.30 -24.62 22.64
C ALA A 349 -4.85 -23.20 22.95
N ASP A 350 -4.17 -22.55 22.00
CA ASP A 350 -3.50 -21.27 22.17
C ASP A 350 -3.78 -20.36 20.97
N MET A 351 -3.85 -19.05 21.22
CA MET A 351 -4.04 -18.04 20.16
C MET A 351 -2.80 -17.92 19.28
N PHE A 352 -1.61 -18.08 19.87
CA PHE A 352 -0.33 -17.96 19.19
C PHE A 352 0.47 -19.25 19.30
N SER A 353 0.86 -19.79 18.15
CA SER A 353 1.62 -21.04 18.07
C SER A 353 2.79 -20.88 17.09
N PRO A 354 4.03 -20.62 17.57
CA PRO A 354 5.20 -20.67 16.72
C PRO A 354 5.65 -22.12 16.47
N ALA A 355 6.16 -22.39 15.27
CA ALA A 355 6.79 -23.67 14.95
C ALA A 355 7.97 -23.97 15.90
N ASP A 356 8.16 -25.24 16.28
CA ASP A 356 9.18 -25.66 17.26
C ASP A 356 10.62 -25.25 16.93
N THR A 357 10.91 -25.08 15.64
CA THR A 357 12.24 -24.78 15.12
C THR A 357 12.39 -23.32 14.70
N THR A 358 11.42 -22.45 15.01
CA THR A 358 11.57 -21.02 14.75
C THR A 358 12.58 -20.40 15.74
N SER A 359 13.42 -19.50 15.24
CA SER A 359 14.40 -18.76 16.05
C SER A 359 14.11 -17.26 16.16
N ILE A 360 12.96 -16.82 15.64
CA ILE A 360 12.50 -15.43 15.73
C ILE A 360 12.05 -15.12 17.16
N THR A 361 12.36 -13.92 17.64
CA THR A 361 11.80 -13.43 18.90
C THR A 361 10.41 -12.87 18.66
N HIS A 362 9.47 -13.23 19.52
CA HIS A 362 8.13 -12.65 19.54
C HIS A 362 7.92 -11.89 20.85
N ARG A 363 7.51 -10.63 20.77
CA ARG A 363 7.17 -9.81 21.93
C ARG A 363 5.70 -9.42 21.87
N TRP A 364 4.97 -9.74 22.93
CA TRP A 364 3.58 -9.35 23.12
C TRP A 364 3.52 -8.33 24.26
N THR A 365 3.04 -7.13 23.97
CA THR A 365 3.00 -6.03 24.95
C THR A 365 1.62 -5.37 24.95
N ASP A 366 1.00 -5.23 26.12
CA ASP A 366 -0.24 -4.48 26.33
C ASP A 366 -1.42 -4.90 25.41
N ASN A 367 -1.47 -6.17 24.97
CA ASN A 367 -2.57 -6.68 24.13
C ASN A 367 -3.83 -6.98 24.97
N VAL A 368 -5.00 -6.94 24.34
CA VAL A 368 -6.27 -7.41 24.95
C VAL A 368 -6.80 -8.60 24.15
N ILE A 369 -6.97 -9.75 24.80
CA ILE A 369 -7.40 -11.00 24.14
C ILE A 369 -8.71 -11.50 24.76
N ASP A 370 -9.75 -11.61 23.94
CA ASP A 370 -11.00 -12.32 24.22
C ASP A 370 -10.97 -13.69 23.55
N GLY A 371 -10.19 -14.61 24.12
CA GLY A 371 -9.87 -15.88 23.47
C GLY A 371 -8.89 -16.76 24.25
N PRO A 372 -8.36 -17.81 23.59
CA PRO A 372 -7.35 -18.70 24.17
C PRO A 372 -6.07 -17.95 24.59
N PRO A 373 -5.30 -18.51 25.55
CA PRO A 373 -4.06 -17.88 26.00
C PRO A 373 -2.96 -17.87 24.93
N LEU A 374 -1.93 -17.06 25.19
CA LEU A 374 -0.65 -17.15 24.50
C LEU A 374 0.18 -18.33 25.04
N GLN A 375 0.88 -19.04 24.16
CA GLN A 375 1.80 -20.11 24.54
C GLN A 375 3.17 -19.59 25.06
N ALA A 376 3.21 -18.39 25.65
CA ALA A 376 4.45 -17.67 25.96
C ALA A 376 5.32 -18.38 27.02
N THR A 377 4.72 -18.98 28.05
CA THR A 377 5.48 -19.57 29.16
C THR A 377 6.24 -20.87 28.81
N SER A 378 5.92 -21.50 27.69
CA SER A 378 6.56 -22.75 27.23
C SER A 378 7.63 -22.53 26.15
N ARG A 379 7.84 -21.28 25.72
CA ARG A 379 8.71 -20.93 24.58
C ARG A 379 9.73 -19.85 24.98
N PRO A 380 11.04 -20.12 24.92
CA PRO A 380 12.06 -19.17 25.39
C PRO A 380 12.21 -17.92 24.49
N ASN A 381 11.75 -17.98 23.25
CA ASN A 381 11.77 -16.89 22.27
C ASN A 381 10.48 -16.06 22.25
N VAL A 382 9.53 -16.34 23.15
CA VAL A 382 8.26 -15.60 23.25
C VAL A 382 8.20 -14.90 24.59
N THR A 383 7.92 -13.60 24.56
CA THR A 383 7.70 -12.79 25.76
C THR A 383 6.30 -12.21 25.74
N ASP A 384 5.66 -12.23 26.91
CA ASP A 384 4.34 -11.64 27.12
C ASP A 384 4.42 -10.68 28.32
N THR A 385 4.13 -9.41 28.07
CA THR A 385 4.14 -8.32 29.04
C THR A 385 2.79 -7.62 29.02
N ASN A 386 2.08 -7.64 30.15
CA ASN A 386 0.80 -6.93 30.34
C ASN A 386 -0.35 -7.32 29.40
N THR A 387 -0.33 -8.50 28.76
CA THR A 387 -1.51 -8.97 28.03
C THR A 387 -2.68 -9.19 28.98
N THR A 388 -3.84 -8.61 28.65
CA THR A 388 -5.07 -8.71 29.42
C THR A 388 -6.06 -9.64 28.74
N TYR A 389 -6.54 -10.65 29.47
CA TYR A 389 -7.60 -11.53 28.99
C TYR A 389 -8.96 -11.04 29.47
N ALA A 390 -9.76 -10.48 28.56
CA ALA A 390 -11.03 -9.84 28.88
C ALA A 390 -11.99 -9.88 27.69
N THR A 391 -13.29 -9.76 27.97
CA THR A 391 -14.30 -9.64 26.91
C THR A 391 -14.06 -8.39 26.07
N VAL A 392 -14.03 -8.57 24.75
CA VAL A 392 -13.83 -7.49 23.79
C VAL A 392 -15.14 -7.24 23.06
N PRO A 393 -15.69 -6.02 23.13
CA PRO A 393 -16.88 -5.67 22.38
C PRO A 393 -16.60 -5.70 20.88
N ARG A 394 -17.63 -6.06 20.12
CA ARG A 394 -17.55 -6.08 18.66
C ARG A 394 -17.47 -4.64 18.13
N VAL A 395 -16.67 -4.42 17.10
CA VAL A 395 -16.73 -3.18 16.31
C VAL A 395 -18.08 -3.04 15.60
N GLN A 396 -18.63 -1.84 15.63
CA GLN A 396 -19.84 -1.48 14.89
C GLN A 396 -19.44 -0.60 13.70
N PHE A 397 -19.70 -1.09 12.50
CA PHE A 397 -19.62 -0.30 11.28
C PHE A 397 -20.86 0.58 11.13
N ARG A 398 -20.77 1.61 10.30
CA ARG A 398 -21.89 2.51 10.04
C ARG A 398 -23.00 1.85 9.25
N ASP A 399 -22.62 1.16 8.19
CA ASP A 399 -23.53 0.46 7.30
C ASP A 399 -22.78 -0.60 6.50
N PHE A 400 -22.54 -1.75 7.14
CA PHE A 400 -21.90 -2.88 6.50
C PHE A 400 -22.79 -4.10 6.58
N MET A 401 -23.37 -4.48 5.43
CA MET A 401 -24.17 -5.71 5.27
C MET A 401 -25.45 -5.79 6.14
N GLY A 402 -25.81 -4.71 6.85
CA GLY A 402 -27.02 -4.59 7.66
C GLY A 402 -27.22 -5.72 8.67
N SER A 403 -28.49 -5.94 9.05
CA SER A 403 -28.87 -6.92 10.08
C SER A 403 -28.50 -8.37 9.75
N TYR A 404 -28.13 -8.66 8.50
CA TYR A 404 -27.75 -10.01 8.07
C TYR A 404 -26.48 -10.50 8.76
N LEU A 405 -25.51 -9.60 8.99
CA LEU A 405 -24.22 -9.95 9.56
C LEU A 405 -23.87 -9.18 10.85
N ASP A 406 -24.68 -8.20 11.25
CA ASP A 406 -24.51 -7.39 12.47
C ASP A 406 -24.31 -8.22 13.76
N ALA A 407 -24.79 -9.47 13.78
CA ALA A 407 -24.63 -10.39 14.90
C ALA A 407 -23.33 -11.22 14.85
N ASP A 408 -22.93 -11.69 13.67
CA ASP A 408 -21.68 -12.45 13.46
C ASP A 408 -21.18 -12.33 12.01
N TYR A 409 -20.03 -11.66 11.79
CA TYR A 409 -19.46 -11.50 10.45
C TYR A 409 -18.92 -12.82 9.86
N ARG A 410 -18.66 -13.85 10.67
CA ARG A 410 -18.18 -15.17 10.18
C ARG A 410 -19.24 -15.94 9.41
N ARG A 411 -20.51 -15.57 9.58
CA ARG A 411 -21.62 -16.22 8.85
C ARG A 411 -21.58 -15.92 7.37
N LEU A 412 -20.80 -14.93 6.94
CA LEU A 412 -20.60 -14.68 5.52
C LEU A 412 -19.59 -15.67 4.95
N GLU A 413 -20.07 -16.51 4.04
CA GLU A 413 -19.24 -17.44 3.30
C GLU A 413 -19.68 -17.48 1.84
N TRP A 414 -18.88 -18.13 1.00
CA TRP A 414 -19.30 -18.43 -0.36
C TRP A 414 -20.10 -19.72 -0.40
N TRP A 415 -21.09 -19.77 -1.30
CA TRP A 415 -21.75 -21.02 -1.59
C TRP A 415 -20.75 -22.02 -2.19
N THR A 416 -20.76 -23.25 -1.66
CA THR A 416 -19.78 -24.28 -1.96
C THR A 416 -20.43 -25.42 -2.73
N ASP A 417 -20.01 -25.56 -3.99
CA ASP A 417 -20.40 -26.70 -4.83
C ASP A 417 -19.74 -27.99 -4.30
N ARG A 418 -20.50 -29.09 -4.25
CA ARG A 418 -19.97 -30.41 -3.93
C ARG A 418 -18.77 -30.79 -4.79
N GLU A 419 -18.72 -30.37 -6.06
CA GLU A 419 -17.61 -30.67 -6.97
C GLU A 419 -16.29 -29.99 -6.56
N THR A 420 -16.35 -28.93 -5.75
CA THR A 420 -15.16 -28.22 -5.24
C THR A 420 -14.60 -28.81 -3.95
N LEU A 421 -15.36 -29.70 -3.31
CA LEU A 421 -14.96 -30.33 -2.04
C LEU A 421 -13.93 -31.44 -2.27
N GLN A 422 -12.95 -31.53 -1.37
CA GLN A 422 -11.96 -32.59 -1.32
C GLN A 422 -12.58 -33.94 -0.88
N ASP A 423 -11.92 -35.05 -1.26
CA ASP A 423 -12.34 -36.39 -0.88
C ASP A 423 -12.49 -36.54 0.64
N GLY A 424 -13.68 -36.97 1.08
CA GLY A 424 -13.99 -37.19 2.50
C GLY A 424 -14.57 -35.98 3.24
N GLN A 425 -14.61 -34.79 2.61
CA GLN A 425 -15.32 -33.64 3.19
C GLN A 425 -16.84 -33.89 3.18
N PRO A 426 -17.57 -33.47 4.22
CA PRO A 426 -19.03 -33.59 4.26
C PRO A 426 -19.69 -32.68 3.22
N VAL A 427 -20.93 -33.00 2.85
CA VAL A 427 -21.75 -32.12 2.00
C VAL A 427 -22.16 -30.90 2.82
N MET A 428 -22.00 -29.71 2.26
CA MET A 428 -22.38 -28.47 2.94
C MET A 428 -23.90 -28.36 3.07
N VAL A 429 -24.33 -27.94 4.26
CA VAL A 429 -25.72 -27.66 4.61
C VAL A 429 -25.82 -26.17 4.88
N TYR A 430 -26.86 -25.55 4.33
CA TYR A 430 -27.22 -24.16 4.58
C TYR A 430 -28.56 -24.15 5.31
N GLU A 431 -28.61 -23.49 6.46
CA GLU A 431 -29.81 -23.37 7.28
C GLU A 431 -30.65 -22.17 6.82
N GLU A 432 -31.95 -22.19 7.09
CA GLU A 432 -32.81 -21.03 6.87
C GLU A 432 -32.20 -19.77 7.51
N GLY A 433 -32.04 -18.72 6.70
CA GLY A 433 -31.49 -17.44 7.10
C GLY A 433 -29.98 -17.27 6.90
N ASP A 434 -29.23 -18.33 6.54
CA ASP A 434 -27.81 -18.21 6.18
C ASP A 434 -27.63 -17.31 4.95
N VAL A 435 -26.52 -16.57 4.93
CA VAL A 435 -26.19 -15.63 3.86
C VAL A 435 -24.89 -16.05 3.17
N VAL A 436 -24.96 -16.22 1.86
CA VAL A 436 -23.84 -16.68 1.03
C VAL A 436 -23.56 -15.76 -0.14
N VAL A 437 -22.31 -15.72 -0.57
CA VAL A 437 -21.89 -15.13 -1.85
C VAL A 437 -21.92 -16.20 -2.95
N HIS A 438 -22.55 -15.90 -4.08
CA HIS A 438 -22.54 -16.75 -5.27
C HIS A 438 -22.52 -15.89 -6.54
N GLY A 439 -21.48 -16.04 -7.37
CA GLY A 439 -21.29 -15.22 -8.58
C GLY A 439 -21.18 -13.71 -8.29
N GLY A 440 -20.70 -13.34 -7.10
CA GLY A 440 -20.64 -11.95 -6.63
C GLY A 440 -21.98 -11.35 -6.21
N THR A 441 -23.03 -12.18 -6.12
CA THR A 441 -24.34 -11.78 -5.58
C THR A 441 -24.55 -12.42 -4.22
N LEU A 442 -25.13 -11.67 -3.29
CA LEU A 442 -25.51 -12.18 -1.97
C LEU A 442 -26.88 -12.85 -2.03
N TYR A 443 -27.00 -13.98 -1.34
CA TYR A 443 -28.26 -14.71 -1.22
C TYR A 443 -28.52 -15.10 0.22
N GLN A 444 -29.79 -15.03 0.63
CA GLN A 444 -30.27 -15.59 1.88
C GLN A 444 -31.03 -16.89 1.61
N ALA A 445 -30.73 -17.94 2.39
CA ALA A 445 -31.49 -19.18 2.37
C ALA A 445 -32.89 -18.97 2.99
N LEU A 446 -33.93 -19.43 2.31
CA LEU A 446 -35.34 -19.36 2.74
C LEU A 446 -35.81 -20.66 3.41
N GLU A 447 -35.04 -21.73 3.26
CA GLU A 447 -35.24 -23.01 3.92
C GLU A 447 -33.90 -23.75 4.04
N ASP A 448 -33.84 -24.72 4.95
CA ASP A 448 -32.70 -25.64 5.04
C ASP A 448 -32.50 -26.34 3.71
N ASN A 449 -31.30 -26.25 3.15
CA ASN A 449 -31.00 -26.84 1.86
C ASN A 449 -29.55 -27.34 1.76
N GLN A 450 -29.33 -28.18 0.76
CA GLN A 450 -28.02 -28.74 0.44
C GLN A 450 -27.89 -28.75 -1.07
N GLN A 451 -26.76 -28.24 -1.58
CA GLN A 451 -26.40 -28.37 -3.00
C GLN A 451 -27.42 -27.78 -3.99
N VAL A 452 -28.27 -26.85 -3.55
CA VAL A 452 -29.11 -26.03 -4.44
C VAL A 452 -28.33 -24.75 -4.75
N PRO A 453 -27.86 -24.52 -5.99
CA PRO A 453 -27.11 -23.32 -6.32
C PRO A 453 -27.96 -22.05 -6.13
N PRO A 454 -27.45 -21.00 -5.46
CA PRO A 454 -28.18 -19.75 -5.33
C PRO A 454 -28.53 -19.14 -6.69
N GLY A 455 -29.77 -18.67 -6.83
CA GLY A 455 -30.33 -18.18 -8.09
C GLY A 455 -30.95 -19.27 -8.99
N SER A 456 -30.78 -20.57 -8.68
CA SER A 456 -31.43 -21.66 -9.42
C SER A 456 -32.88 -21.91 -9.01
N ASP A 457 -33.22 -21.64 -7.75
CA ASP A 457 -34.57 -21.78 -7.20
C ASP A 457 -34.90 -20.63 -6.23
N ALA A 458 -35.91 -19.84 -6.58
CA ALA A 458 -36.37 -18.70 -5.80
C ALA A 458 -37.22 -19.07 -4.57
N SER A 459 -37.64 -20.34 -4.43
CA SER A 459 -38.23 -20.80 -3.16
C SER A 459 -37.17 -21.16 -2.12
N VAL A 460 -35.93 -21.42 -2.55
CA VAL A 460 -34.82 -21.78 -1.66
C VAL A 460 -33.92 -20.58 -1.36
N TRP A 461 -33.70 -19.71 -2.35
CA TRP A 461 -32.77 -18.59 -2.23
C TRP A 461 -33.43 -17.26 -2.59
N GLN A 462 -33.22 -16.26 -1.73
CA GLN A 462 -33.55 -14.87 -2.00
C GLN A 462 -32.28 -14.09 -2.29
N ALA A 463 -32.19 -13.48 -3.47
CA ALA A 463 -31.14 -12.50 -3.76
C ALA A 463 -31.29 -11.28 -2.84
N LEU A 464 -30.20 -10.87 -2.21
CA LEU A 464 -30.13 -9.69 -1.36
C LEU A 464 -29.69 -8.47 -2.16
N PRO A 465 -30.08 -7.25 -1.75
CA PRO A 465 -29.55 -6.04 -2.35
C PRO A 465 -28.04 -5.96 -2.13
N GLN A 466 -27.40 -5.21 -3.00
CA GLN A 466 -26.00 -4.86 -2.87
C GLN A 466 -25.76 -4.16 -1.51
N PRO A 467 -24.67 -4.50 -0.80
CA PRO A 467 -24.38 -3.86 0.48
C PRO A 467 -23.85 -2.44 0.27
N SER A 468 -24.15 -1.59 1.25
CA SER A 468 -23.69 -0.20 1.31
C SER A 468 -22.17 -0.10 1.49
N ASP A 469 -21.57 -1.07 2.19
CA ASP A 469 -20.13 -1.18 2.45
C ASP A 469 -19.48 0.07 3.07
N ASP A 470 -20.23 0.81 3.90
CA ASP A 470 -19.68 1.83 4.79
C ASP A 470 -19.09 1.18 6.04
N VAL A 471 -17.88 0.65 5.86
CA VAL A 471 -17.08 -0.01 6.90
C VAL A 471 -16.29 0.97 7.77
N ARG A 472 -16.64 2.26 7.76
CA ARG A 472 -16.15 3.17 8.81
C ARG A 472 -16.73 2.74 10.15
N LEU A 473 -15.92 2.82 11.19
CA LEU A 473 -16.39 2.58 12.54
C LEU A 473 -17.35 3.70 12.99
N THR A 474 -18.36 3.32 13.76
CA THR A 474 -19.20 4.29 14.46
C THR A 474 -18.37 5.08 15.47
N VAL A 475 -18.70 6.35 15.68
CA VAL A 475 -17.98 7.22 16.64
C VAL A 475 -18.08 6.75 18.10
N THR A 476 -19.02 5.85 18.39
CA THR A 476 -19.22 5.22 19.70
C THR A 476 -18.43 3.92 19.85
N SER A 477 -17.77 3.45 18.80
CA SER A 477 -16.90 2.28 18.88
C SER A 477 -15.76 2.55 19.88
N PRO A 478 -15.43 1.61 20.77
CA PRO A 478 -14.26 1.73 21.65
C PRO A 478 -12.93 1.78 20.87
N HIS A 479 -12.96 1.43 19.59
CA HIS A 479 -11.85 1.48 18.65
C HIS A 479 -12.02 2.59 17.60
N ALA A 480 -12.82 3.62 17.87
CA ALA A 480 -12.97 4.73 16.92
C ALA A 480 -11.60 5.37 16.61
N GLY A 481 -11.27 5.48 15.31
CA GLY A 481 -10.00 6.04 14.84
C GLY A 481 -9.13 5.07 14.06
N ILE A 482 -9.32 3.75 14.23
CA ILE A 482 -8.67 2.73 13.42
C ILE A 482 -9.56 2.28 12.25
N GLY A 483 -8.96 1.62 11.26
CA GLY A 483 -9.60 1.29 9.99
C GLY A 483 -9.77 2.52 9.11
N VAL A 484 -10.76 2.50 8.22
CA VAL A 484 -11.04 3.65 7.34
C VAL A 484 -11.72 4.79 8.11
N GLY A 485 -11.25 6.01 7.92
CA GLY A 485 -11.68 7.19 8.68
C GLY A 485 -12.87 7.96 8.09
N ASP A 486 -13.51 8.76 8.95
CA ASP A 486 -14.50 9.78 8.54
C ASP A 486 -13.94 10.90 7.70
N ASN A 487 -12.74 11.25 8.12
CA ASN A 487 -11.91 12.16 7.45
C ASN A 487 -11.36 11.43 6.22
N VAL A 488 -12.09 11.52 5.11
CA VAL A 488 -11.41 11.93 3.87
C VAL A 488 -11.02 13.40 4.08
N THR A 489 -10.32 13.74 5.17
CA THR A 489 -9.78 15.08 5.34
C THR A 489 -8.79 15.21 4.23
N GLY A 490 -9.19 16.00 3.25
CA GLY A 490 -8.36 16.57 2.22
C GLY A 490 -6.87 16.28 2.34
N TYR A 491 -6.47 15.06 2.01
CA TYR A 491 -5.49 14.89 0.98
C TYR A 491 -6.25 15.13 -0.33
N LEU A 492 -6.64 16.40 -0.53
CA LEU A 492 -6.52 16.95 -1.87
C LEU A 492 -5.11 16.57 -2.25
N VAL A 493 -4.93 15.80 -3.30
CA VAL A 493 -3.67 15.76 -4.02
C VAL A 493 -3.36 17.24 -4.38
N PRO A 494 -2.34 17.95 -3.83
CA PRO A 494 -1.18 18.15 -4.64
C PRO A 494 -0.48 16.81 -4.75
N ASP A 495 -0.14 16.48 -5.98
CA ASP A 495 0.78 15.41 -6.35
C ASP A 495 2.00 15.42 -5.40
N PRO A 496 2.65 14.27 -5.22
CA PRO A 496 2.87 13.59 -3.95
C PRO A 496 3.74 14.39 -2.96
N ASP A 497 3.68 14.12 -1.65
CA ASP A 497 4.87 14.39 -0.83
C ASP A 497 5.97 13.43 -1.33
N PRO A 498 7.07 13.96 -1.92
CA PRO A 498 8.24 13.15 -2.18
C PRO A 498 8.82 12.75 -0.82
N VAL A 499 9.46 11.58 -0.73
CA VAL A 499 10.53 11.43 0.27
C VAL A 499 11.38 12.67 0.09
N THR A 500 11.35 13.60 1.06
CA THR A 500 12.11 14.84 0.97
C THR A 500 13.56 14.40 0.77
N PRO A 501 14.15 14.57 -0.44
CA PRO A 501 15.50 14.08 -0.68
C PRO A 501 16.40 14.67 0.39
N SER A 502 17.09 13.79 1.11
CA SER A 502 17.87 14.20 2.27
C SER A 502 19.24 13.54 2.23
N GLY A 503 20.27 14.35 2.43
CA GLY A 503 21.64 13.88 2.31
C GLY A 503 22.62 15.02 2.07
N GLN A 504 23.80 14.66 1.59
CA GLN A 504 24.88 15.60 1.39
C GLN A 504 24.73 16.38 0.09
N ILE A 505 24.99 17.69 0.13
CA ILE A 505 25.16 18.51 -1.08
C ILE A 505 26.66 18.62 -1.33
N ALA A 506 27.15 17.96 -2.39
CA ALA A 506 28.58 17.95 -2.75
C ALA A 506 28.88 18.98 -3.85
N GLY A 507 30.01 19.67 -3.74
CA GLY A 507 30.46 20.66 -4.71
C GLY A 507 31.94 20.48 -5.10
N ILE A 508 32.61 21.60 -5.38
CA ILE A 508 34.00 21.60 -5.86
C ILE A 508 34.93 20.72 -5.02
N ALA A 509 35.75 19.91 -5.70
CA ALA A 509 36.66 18.93 -5.10
C ALA A 509 35.99 17.84 -4.24
N GLY A 510 34.69 17.56 -4.46
CA GLY A 510 33.95 16.52 -3.75
C GLY A 510 33.68 16.84 -2.28
N LYS A 511 33.62 18.14 -1.95
CA LYS A 511 33.40 18.63 -0.58
C LYS A 511 31.96 19.05 -0.38
N CYS A 512 31.50 18.99 0.86
CA CYS A 512 30.10 19.14 1.21
C CYS A 512 29.78 20.54 1.75
N VAL A 513 28.59 21.03 1.39
CA VAL A 513 27.96 22.20 2.00
C VAL A 513 27.70 21.90 3.47
N THR A 514 28.29 22.70 4.36
CA THR A 514 28.36 22.42 5.80
C THR A 514 27.89 23.61 6.62
N VAL A 515 27.04 23.37 7.61
CA VAL A 515 26.74 24.34 8.67
C VAL A 515 27.96 24.46 9.57
N GLU A 516 28.57 25.65 9.65
CA GLU A 516 29.79 25.87 10.44
C GLU A 516 29.62 25.37 11.88
N ASN A 517 30.51 24.46 12.30
CA ASN A 517 30.52 23.81 13.61
C ASN A 517 29.18 23.13 14.01
N GLY A 518 28.27 22.87 13.07
CA GLY A 518 26.92 22.38 13.37
C GLY A 518 26.08 23.33 14.23
N ASN A 519 26.39 24.62 14.24
CA ASN A 519 25.72 25.60 15.10
C ASN A 519 24.33 25.98 14.57
N THR A 520 23.30 25.83 15.41
CA THR A 520 21.90 26.11 15.08
C THR A 520 21.47 27.56 15.33
N ALA A 521 22.39 28.47 15.66
CA ALA A 521 22.05 29.90 15.75
C ALA A 521 21.71 30.49 14.36
N ASN A 522 20.80 31.47 14.33
CA ASN A 522 20.60 32.27 13.12
C ASN A 522 21.87 33.04 12.78
N ALA A 523 22.10 33.24 11.48
CA ALA A 523 23.30 33.86 10.93
C ALA A 523 24.58 33.02 11.07
N THR A 524 24.47 31.72 11.41
CA THR A 524 25.60 30.79 11.32
C THR A 524 26.05 30.68 9.85
N PRO A 525 27.32 30.92 9.51
CA PRO A 525 27.79 30.82 8.13
C PRO A 525 27.74 29.40 7.57
N ILE A 526 27.59 29.30 6.25
CA ILE A 526 27.72 28.05 5.51
C ILE A 526 29.08 27.98 4.82
N GLU A 527 29.74 26.83 4.90
CA GLU A 527 31.10 26.62 4.43
C GLU A 527 31.30 25.29 3.70
N LEU A 528 32.45 25.16 3.05
CA LEU A 528 32.88 23.96 2.35
C LEU A 528 33.83 23.14 3.22
N GLU A 529 33.47 21.89 3.51
CA GLU A 529 34.29 20.93 4.28
C GLU A 529 34.31 19.54 3.62
N PRO A 530 35.30 18.68 3.93
CA PRO A 530 35.24 17.27 3.53
C PRO A 530 33.93 16.62 3.96
N CYS A 531 33.35 15.80 3.09
CA CYS A 531 32.10 15.09 3.37
C CYS A 531 32.31 14.04 4.48
N VAL A 532 31.41 14.03 5.46
CA VAL A 532 31.37 13.12 6.61
C VAL A 532 29.99 12.45 6.65
N THR A 533 29.95 11.16 6.33
CA THR A 533 28.73 10.35 6.36
C THR A 533 28.08 10.41 7.74
N GLY A 534 26.76 10.64 7.79
CA GLY A 534 25.99 10.75 9.04
C GLY A 534 26.13 12.08 9.79
N SER A 535 26.86 13.06 9.25
CA SER A 535 26.96 14.39 9.86
C SER A 535 25.67 15.19 9.67
N ALA A 536 24.98 15.50 10.76
CA ALA A 536 23.78 16.36 10.74
C ALA A 536 24.08 17.77 10.20
N ALA A 537 25.31 18.28 10.37
CA ALA A 537 25.74 19.58 9.83
C ALA A 537 25.93 19.58 8.30
N GLN A 538 25.93 18.40 7.67
CA GLN A 538 26.07 18.20 6.23
C GLN A 538 24.87 17.46 5.62
N THR A 539 23.83 17.20 6.41
CA THR A 539 22.59 16.57 5.93
C THR A 539 21.60 17.68 5.63
N TRP A 540 21.30 17.86 4.36
CA TRP A 540 20.35 18.84 3.85
C TRP A 540 19.13 18.14 3.28
N SER A 541 17.94 18.68 3.55
CA SER A 541 16.68 18.19 3.03
C SER A 541 16.12 19.16 1.98
N LEU A 542 15.45 18.62 0.96
CA LEU A 542 14.90 19.35 -0.18
C LEU A 542 13.38 19.18 -0.27
N PRO A 543 12.58 19.94 0.49
CA PRO A 543 11.14 19.68 0.67
C PRO A 543 10.27 19.99 -0.55
N GLY A 544 10.87 20.34 -1.70
CA GLY A 544 10.14 20.71 -2.92
C GLY A 544 9.57 22.13 -2.93
N ASP A 545 9.60 22.86 -1.82
CA ASP A 545 9.10 24.25 -1.69
C ASP A 545 10.12 25.33 -2.09
N GLY A 546 11.18 24.92 -2.80
CA GLY A 546 12.31 25.78 -3.17
C GLY A 546 13.28 26.08 -2.01
N SER A 547 13.03 25.61 -0.79
CA SER A 547 13.98 25.71 0.31
C SER A 547 14.95 24.53 0.36
N ILE A 548 16.14 24.78 0.91
CA ILE A 548 17.14 23.76 1.24
C ILE A 548 17.37 23.85 2.74
N ARG A 549 17.17 22.77 3.49
CA ARG A 549 17.08 22.83 4.97
C ARG A 549 18.09 21.93 5.68
N ALA A 550 18.69 22.42 6.76
CA ALA A 550 19.53 21.61 7.66
C ALA A 550 19.28 22.04 9.11
N LEU A 551 19.35 21.10 10.05
CA LEU A 551 19.18 21.36 11.48
C LEU A 551 17.91 22.17 11.83
N GLY A 552 16.82 21.94 11.08
CA GLY A 552 15.54 22.65 11.24
C GLY A 552 15.49 24.08 10.70
N LYS A 553 16.48 24.51 9.90
CA LYS A 553 16.61 25.88 9.37
C LYS A 553 16.96 25.88 7.87
N CYS A 554 16.85 27.03 7.24
CA CYS A 554 16.96 27.21 5.80
C CYS A 554 18.34 27.76 5.38
N LEU A 555 18.81 27.33 4.20
CA LEU A 555 19.93 27.91 3.46
C LEU A 555 19.52 29.31 2.97
N ASP A 556 20.10 30.36 3.53
CA ASP A 556 19.62 31.74 3.36
C ASP A 556 20.69 32.67 2.82
N VAL A 557 20.33 33.51 1.84
CA VAL A 557 21.17 34.64 1.42
C VAL A 557 21.08 35.73 2.49
N GLN A 558 22.23 36.04 3.11
CA GLN A 558 22.27 36.87 4.30
C GLN A 558 21.53 38.21 4.12
N TRP A 559 20.55 38.43 5.02
CA TRP A 559 19.67 39.61 5.05
C TRP A 559 18.89 39.88 3.76
N GLY A 560 18.77 38.88 2.87
CA GLY A 560 18.14 39.03 1.56
C GLY A 560 18.82 40.03 0.63
N LEU A 561 20.09 40.33 0.85
CA LEU A 561 20.87 41.18 -0.05
C LEU A 561 21.09 40.49 -1.38
N THR A 562 21.20 41.26 -2.45
CA THR A 562 21.29 40.71 -3.81
C THR A 562 22.66 40.87 -4.44
N ALA A 563 23.62 41.55 -3.81
CA ALA A 563 24.93 41.84 -4.40
C ALA A 563 25.85 40.59 -4.46
N ASN A 564 26.72 40.53 -5.47
CA ASN A 564 27.82 39.54 -5.55
C ASN A 564 28.66 39.56 -4.26
N GLY A 565 28.98 38.38 -3.75
CA GLY A 565 29.77 38.22 -2.53
C GLY A 565 28.95 38.28 -1.23
N THR A 566 27.62 38.41 -1.31
CA THR A 566 26.75 38.24 -0.13
C THR A 566 26.87 36.81 0.37
N VAL A 567 27.11 36.64 1.67
CA VAL A 567 27.37 35.35 2.32
C VAL A 567 26.08 34.55 2.48
N ILE A 568 26.20 33.22 2.44
CA ILE A 568 25.12 32.29 2.79
C ILE A 568 25.18 31.95 4.27
N GLN A 569 24.03 31.98 4.92
CA GLN A 569 23.86 31.69 6.34
C GLN A 569 22.77 30.65 6.57
N LEU A 570 22.79 30.02 7.74
CA LEU A 570 21.67 29.28 8.29
C LEU A 570 20.73 30.27 8.99
N TYR A 571 19.44 30.22 8.65
CA TYR A 571 18.44 31.09 9.26
C TYR A 571 17.09 30.38 9.40
N ASP A 572 16.27 30.82 10.35
CA ASP A 572 14.88 30.37 10.47
C ASP A 572 14.17 30.40 9.12
N CYS A 573 13.42 29.35 8.80
CA CYS A 573 12.62 29.31 7.57
C CYS A 573 11.45 30.29 7.69
N ILE A 574 11.59 31.46 7.06
CA ILE A 574 10.62 32.57 7.09
C ILE A 574 9.92 32.75 5.74
N GLY A 575 10.21 31.90 4.75
CA GLY A 575 9.57 31.91 3.44
C GLY A 575 9.97 33.10 2.56
N SER A 576 11.09 33.76 2.85
CA SER A 576 11.59 34.88 2.03
C SER A 576 12.24 34.38 0.74
N GLY A 577 12.28 35.23 -0.29
CA GLY A 577 12.97 34.92 -1.55
C GLY A 577 14.48 34.69 -1.39
N SER A 578 15.08 35.08 -0.26
CA SER A 578 16.46 34.80 0.11
C SER A 578 16.72 33.33 0.47
N GLN A 579 15.66 32.58 0.75
CA GLN A 579 15.69 31.16 1.14
C GLN A 579 15.29 30.22 0.00
N GLN A 580 15.08 30.79 -1.19
CA GLN A 580 14.62 30.08 -2.37
C GLN A 580 15.80 29.74 -3.27
N TRP A 581 15.85 28.50 -3.73
CA TRP A 581 16.91 27.95 -4.56
C TRP A 581 16.30 27.08 -5.66
N VAL A 582 16.78 27.28 -6.87
CA VAL A 582 16.32 26.55 -8.05
C VAL A 582 17.53 25.87 -8.66
N GLU A 583 17.54 24.54 -8.64
CA GLU A 583 18.51 23.75 -9.40
C GLU A 583 18.35 24.04 -10.89
N GLN A 584 19.47 24.28 -11.55
CA GLN A 584 19.54 24.47 -12.99
C GLN A 584 20.02 23.17 -13.65
N SER A 585 19.70 22.97 -14.92
CA SER A 585 20.11 21.78 -15.69
C SER A 585 21.63 21.57 -15.79
N ASP A 586 22.43 22.61 -15.48
CA ASP A 586 23.88 22.54 -15.44
C ASP A 586 24.45 22.12 -14.06
N GLY A 587 23.59 21.90 -13.06
CA GLY A 587 23.96 21.57 -11.68
C GLY A 587 24.20 22.78 -10.78
N SER A 588 23.94 24.01 -11.24
CA SER A 588 24.02 25.19 -10.38
C SER A 588 22.75 25.42 -9.55
N LEU A 589 22.91 26.01 -8.36
CA LEU A 589 21.79 26.38 -7.48
C LEU A 589 21.57 27.88 -7.54
N LYS A 590 20.47 28.31 -8.19
CA LYS A 590 20.16 29.72 -8.43
C LYS A 590 19.16 30.26 -7.41
N ASN A 591 19.48 31.37 -6.77
CA ASN A 591 18.53 32.13 -5.97
C ASN A 591 17.72 33.09 -6.87
N PRO A 592 16.39 32.94 -6.97
CA PRO A 592 15.57 33.72 -7.91
C PRO A 592 15.43 35.19 -7.53
N GLN A 593 15.51 35.56 -6.24
CA GLN A 593 15.45 36.94 -5.79
C GLN A 593 16.68 37.75 -6.24
N SER A 594 17.88 37.16 -6.16
CA SER A 594 19.13 37.81 -6.56
C SER A 594 19.50 37.57 -8.01
N ASN A 595 18.90 36.56 -8.65
CA ASN A 595 19.26 36.04 -9.98
C ASN A 595 20.73 35.58 -10.04
N ARG A 596 21.27 35.07 -8.92
CA ARG A 596 22.67 34.64 -8.73
C ARG A 596 22.74 33.20 -8.23
N CYS A 597 23.90 32.58 -8.38
CA CYS A 597 24.13 31.18 -8.05
C CYS A 597 24.94 31.01 -6.75
N LEU A 598 24.67 29.93 -6.03
CA LEU A 598 25.48 29.47 -4.90
C LEU A 598 26.91 29.18 -5.38
N SER A 599 27.90 29.79 -4.73
CA SER A 599 29.30 29.76 -5.15
C SER A 599 30.24 29.71 -3.95
N THR A 600 31.43 29.16 -4.12
CA THR A 600 32.49 29.28 -3.09
C THR A 600 33.23 30.60 -3.22
N THR A 601 33.59 31.22 -2.09
CA THR A 601 34.31 32.50 -2.11
C THR A 601 35.64 32.38 -2.87
N GLY A 602 35.79 33.20 -3.93
CA GLY A 602 36.99 33.22 -4.76
C GLY A 602 37.22 31.95 -5.60
N GLY A 603 36.22 31.07 -5.73
CA GLY A 603 36.35 29.77 -6.39
C GLY A 603 37.27 28.79 -5.66
N SER A 604 37.53 29.03 -4.37
CA SER A 604 38.41 28.21 -3.54
C SER A 604 37.78 26.86 -3.21
N SER A 605 38.61 25.82 -3.16
CA SER A 605 38.25 24.50 -2.64
C SER A 605 38.91 24.19 -1.28
N ALA A 606 39.51 25.19 -0.61
CA ALA A 606 40.08 25.01 0.73
C ALA A 606 38.99 24.73 1.78
N ASN A 607 39.32 23.97 2.84
CA ASN A 607 38.42 23.78 4.00
C ASN A 607 38.09 25.13 4.65
N GLY A 608 36.88 25.27 5.16
CA GLY A 608 36.37 26.51 5.74
C GLY A 608 36.07 27.62 4.73
N THR A 609 36.11 27.33 3.42
CA THR A 609 35.74 28.35 2.40
C THR A 609 34.25 28.68 2.54
N ARG A 610 33.93 29.96 2.78
CA ARG A 610 32.54 30.43 2.88
C ARG A 610 31.80 30.35 1.55
N LEU A 611 30.52 29.99 1.62
CA LEU A 611 29.61 30.08 0.48
C LEU A 611 29.01 31.49 0.38
N ILE A 612 28.82 31.92 -0.87
CA ILE A 612 28.29 33.23 -1.25
C ILE A 612 27.31 33.08 -2.42
N ILE A 613 26.55 34.13 -2.73
CA ILE A 613 25.97 34.30 -4.06
C ILE A 613 26.94 35.02 -4.99
N TRP A 614 27.02 34.54 -6.24
CA TRP A 614 27.76 35.18 -7.31
C TRP A 614 27.01 35.05 -8.64
N ASP A 615 27.31 35.90 -9.62
CA ASP A 615 26.74 35.77 -10.97
C ASP A 615 26.93 34.33 -11.48
N CYS A 616 25.90 33.78 -12.11
CA CYS A 616 25.92 32.40 -12.62
C CYS A 616 26.86 32.31 -13.85
N LEU A 617 27.96 31.58 -13.71
CA LEU A 617 29.05 31.48 -14.69
C LEU A 617 29.37 30.02 -15.07
N THR A 618 28.55 29.06 -14.65
CA THR A 618 28.69 27.61 -14.93
C THR A 618 30.11 27.07 -14.61
N ARG A 619 30.72 27.57 -13.53
CA ARG A 619 32.07 27.18 -13.09
C ARG A 619 32.00 26.09 -12.04
N ALA A 620 33.08 25.31 -11.91
CA ALA A 620 33.15 24.19 -10.96
C ALA A 620 32.85 24.58 -9.49
N ASP A 621 33.10 25.82 -9.09
CA ASP A 621 32.76 26.36 -7.76
C ASP A 621 31.27 26.69 -7.57
N GLN A 622 30.45 26.52 -8.61
CA GLN A 622 29.02 26.76 -8.63
C GLN A 622 28.21 25.51 -8.99
N LEU A 623 28.87 24.38 -9.21
CA LEU A 623 28.22 23.11 -9.52
C LEU A 623 28.05 22.30 -8.24
N TRP A 624 26.83 21.81 -8.03
CA TRP A 624 26.42 21.09 -6.83
C TRP A 624 25.70 19.80 -7.23
N THR A 625 25.95 18.74 -6.48
CA THR A 625 25.22 17.48 -6.56
C THR A 625 24.31 17.41 -5.35
N LEU A 626 23.00 17.40 -5.58
CA LEU A 626 21.96 17.27 -4.57
C LEU A 626 21.75 15.79 -4.19
N PRO A 627 21.22 15.48 -2.99
CA PRO A 627 21.00 14.13 -2.50
C PRO A 627 19.86 13.37 -3.19
#